data_AF-A0A6P1HI66-F1
#
_entry.id   AF-A0A6P1HI66-F1
#
_cell.length_a   1.000
_cell.length_b   1.000
_cell.length_c   1.000
_cell.angle_alpha   90.00
_cell.angle_beta   90.00
_cell.angle_gamma   90.00
#
_symmetry.space_group_name_H-M   'P 1'
#
loop_
_entity.id
_entity.type
_entity.pdbx_description
1 polymer ?
#
loop_
_entity_poly.entity_id
_entity_poly.type
_entity_poly.pdbx_seq_one_letter_code
_entity_poly.pdbx_strand_id
1 'polypeptide(L)'
;MVLSERQKKFIEYVNKENRKEIDVNDGEKMFKYIVLNLFQLYLLSTKESDKMQVAWNIHSIKPHLKDNIKIWHIIEDKDEYKCLLYKKQEQIESYAKKNQERRHQKRDDFALNDQEWEEVKRYFGYKCAYCGSESKLTYDHFHPFSKGGGFMKGNIIPCCRQCNSSKRDRIFNEWYPEQNTIYDESRKNKVLEYIKSNKQLTLL
;
A
#
# COMPACT_ATOMS: atom_id res chain seq x y z
N MET A 1 -15.93 0.37 -26.87
CA MET A 1 -16.55 1.38 -25.99
C MET A 1 -16.88 2.60 -26.84
N VAL A 2 -18.12 3.10 -26.82
CA VAL A 2 -18.51 4.28 -27.60
C VAL A 2 -18.30 5.50 -26.70
N LEU A 3 -17.47 6.45 -27.15
CA LEU A 3 -17.18 7.67 -26.41
C LEU A 3 -18.34 8.67 -26.53
N SER A 4 -18.64 9.37 -25.44
CA SER A 4 -19.59 10.48 -25.44
C SER A 4 -19.06 11.67 -26.25
N GLU A 5 -19.93 12.57 -26.67
CA GLU A 5 -19.51 13.75 -27.43
C GLU A 5 -18.59 14.69 -26.63
N ARG A 6 -18.77 14.71 -25.31
CA ARG A 6 -17.87 15.40 -24.39
C ARG A 6 -16.48 14.76 -24.40
N GLN A 7 -16.42 13.42 -24.32
CA GLN A 7 -15.16 12.68 -24.34
C GLN A 7 -14.42 12.84 -25.67
N LYS A 8 -15.14 12.84 -26.80
CA LYS A 8 -14.55 13.10 -28.13
C LYS A 8 -13.94 14.50 -28.21
N LYS A 9 -14.68 15.55 -27.80
CA LYS A 9 -14.16 16.92 -27.74
C LYS A 9 -12.94 17.06 -26.83
N PHE A 10 -12.95 16.35 -25.69
CA PHE A 10 -11.80 16.30 -24.80
C PHE A 10 -10.58 15.68 -25.50
N ILE A 11 -10.74 14.54 -26.19
CA ILE A 11 -9.66 13.88 -26.94
C ILE A 11 -9.09 14.80 -28.03
N GLU A 12 -9.95 15.50 -28.77
CA GLU A 12 -9.52 16.49 -29.78
C GLU A 12 -8.73 17.64 -29.16
N TYR A 13 -9.19 18.16 -28.03
CA TYR A 13 -8.46 19.18 -27.27
C TYR A 13 -7.07 18.67 -26.85
N VAL A 14 -6.97 17.49 -26.25
CA VAL A 14 -5.68 16.91 -25.83
C VAL A 14 -4.76 16.70 -27.03
N ASN A 15 -5.29 16.21 -28.16
CA ASN A 15 -4.52 16.05 -29.40
C ASN A 15 -3.99 17.37 -29.96
N LYS A 16 -4.70 18.49 -29.77
CA LYS A 16 -4.22 19.82 -30.16
C LYS A 16 -3.14 20.33 -29.20
N GLU A 17 -3.35 20.15 -27.90
CA GLU A 17 -2.39 20.53 -26.87
C GLU A 17 -1.06 19.76 -27.01
N ASN A 18 -1.10 18.47 -27.32
CA ASN A 18 0.08 17.63 -27.52
C ASN A 18 0.94 17.99 -28.74
N ARG A 19 0.45 18.84 -29.66
CA ARG A 19 1.25 19.35 -30.79
C ARG A 19 2.07 20.57 -30.43
N LYS A 20 1.81 21.18 -29.27
CA LYS A 20 2.56 22.34 -28.80
C LYS A 20 3.87 21.88 -28.18
N GLU A 21 4.88 22.74 -28.25
CA GLU A 21 6.12 22.52 -27.54
C GLU A 21 5.88 22.50 -26.02
N ILE A 22 6.52 21.54 -25.35
CA ILE A 22 6.46 21.39 -23.89
C ILE A 22 7.54 22.27 -23.30
N ASP A 23 7.11 23.23 -22.47
CA ASP A 23 8.05 23.99 -21.65
C ASP A 23 8.44 23.14 -20.44
N VAL A 24 9.67 22.63 -20.44
CA VAL A 24 10.20 21.78 -19.37
C VAL A 24 10.61 22.56 -18.12
N ASN A 25 10.63 23.89 -18.19
CA ASN A 25 10.91 24.75 -17.05
C ASN A 25 9.62 25.14 -16.29
N ASP A 26 8.46 24.85 -16.87
CA ASP A 26 7.15 25.08 -16.27
C ASP A 26 6.55 23.78 -15.72
N GLY A 27 6.78 23.53 -14.43
CA GLY A 27 6.29 22.34 -13.73
C GLY A 27 4.77 22.21 -13.72
N GLU A 28 4.02 23.32 -13.68
CA GLU A 28 2.56 23.31 -13.67
C GLU A 28 2.03 22.88 -15.04
N LYS A 29 2.61 23.43 -16.10
CA LYS A 29 2.26 23.08 -17.49
C LYS A 29 2.64 21.64 -17.81
N MET A 30 3.80 21.17 -17.37
CA MET A 30 4.17 19.75 -17.49
C MET A 30 3.16 18.84 -16.78
N PHE A 31 2.79 19.16 -15.54
CA PHE A 31 1.82 18.39 -14.78
C PHE A 31 0.45 18.36 -15.48
N LYS A 32 -0.02 19.50 -16.00
CA LYS A 32 -1.24 19.59 -16.80
C LYS A 32 -1.21 18.62 -17.99
N TYR A 33 -0.13 18.60 -18.77
CA TYR A 33 -0.01 17.69 -19.91
C TYR A 33 -0.02 16.22 -19.48
N ILE A 34 0.66 15.86 -18.40
CA ILE A 34 0.63 14.49 -17.85
C ILE A 34 -0.81 14.10 -17.51
N VAL A 35 -1.54 14.94 -16.78
CA VAL A 35 -2.93 14.67 -16.39
C VAL A 35 -3.84 14.53 -17.61
N LEU A 36 -3.74 15.44 -18.59
CA LEU A 36 -4.53 15.36 -19.83
C LEU A 36 -4.31 14.03 -20.56
N ASN A 37 -3.05 13.61 -20.72
CA ASN A 37 -2.69 12.39 -21.41
C ASN A 37 -3.10 11.13 -20.64
N LEU A 38 -3.06 11.15 -19.30
CA LEU A 38 -3.59 10.03 -18.50
C LEU A 38 -5.10 9.87 -18.70
N PHE A 39 -5.87 10.95 -18.67
CA PHE A 39 -7.32 10.89 -18.94
C PHE A 39 -7.61 10.42 -20.37
N GLN A 40 -6.86 10.91 -21.36
CA GLN A 40 -6.98 10.45 -22.75
C GLN A 40 -6.69 8.95 -22.88
N LEU A 41 -5.60 8.47 -22.28
CA LEU A 41 -5.22 7.06 -22.32
C LEU A 41 -6.26 6.17 -21.62
N TYR A 42 -6.84 6.62 -20.51
CA TYR A 42 -7.93 5.92 -19.83
C TYR A 42 -9.15 5.74 -20.73
N LEU A 43 -9.53 6.78 -21.48
CA LEU A 43 -10.69 6.74 -22.39
C LEU A 43 -10.44 5.89 -23.64
N LEU A 44 -9.23 5.94 -24.20
CA LEU A 44 -8.88 5.27 -25.45
C LEU A 44 -8.47 3.81 -25.25
N SER A 45 -8.10 3.40 -24.04
CA SER A 45 -7.65 2.03 -23.79
C SER A 45 -8.78 1.02 -23.97
N THR A 46 -8.52 0.02 -24.80
CA THR A 46 -9.42 -1.13 -25.00
C THR A 46 -9.12 -2.29 -24.03
N LYS A 47 -7.93 -2.29 -23.40
CA LYS A 47 -7.51 -3.31 -22.46
C LYS A 47 -7.84 -2.88 -21.03
N GLU A 48 -8.60 -3.71 -20.31
CA GLU A 48 -8.93 -3.45 -18.90
C GLU A 48 -7.68 -3.29 -18.04
N SER A 49 -6.62 -4.07 -18.28
CA SER A 49 -5.34 -3.97 -17.57
C SER A 49 -4.71 -2.58 -17.63
N ASP A 50 -4.72 -1.99 -18.82
CA ASP A 50 -4.09 -0.71 -19.09
C ASP A 50 -4.97 0.41 -18.52
N LYS A 51 -6.30 0.31 -18.71
CA LYS A 51 -7.28 1.24 -18.13
C LYS A 51 -7.20 1.25 -16.60
N MET A 52 -7.05 0.08 -15.99
CA MET A 52 -6.83 -0.09 -14.56
C MET A 52 -5.51 0.53 -14.07
N GLN A 53 -4.41 0.32 -14.79
CA GLN A 53 -3.12 0.93 -14.44
C GLN A 53 -3.17 2.45 -14.51
N VAL A 54 -3.81 3.01 -15.54
CA VAL A 54 -3.96 4.46 -15.70
C VAL A 54 -4.87 5.04 -14.64
N ALA A 55 -6.00 4.39 -14.33
CA ALA A 55 -6.88 4.79 -13.23
C ALA A 55 -6.11 4.87 -11.91
N TRP A 56 -5.27 3.87 -11.63
CA TRP A 56 -4.41 3.85 -10.44
C TRP A 56 -3.36 4.96 -10.44
N ASN A 57 -2.73 5.26 -11.57
CA ASN A 57 -1.79 6.38 -11.69
C ASN A 57 -2.47 7.71 -11.37
N ILE A 58 -3.67 7.96 -11.94
CA ILE A 58 -4.49 9.14 -11.66
C ILE A 58 -4.89 9.19 -10.18
N HIS A 59 -5.30 8.04 -9.61
CA HIS A 59 -5.70 7.95 -8.21
C HIS A 59 -4.54 8.29 -7.25
N SER A 60 -3.32 7.85 -7.59
CA SER A 60 -2.10 7.96 -6.78
C SER A 60 -1.42 9.33 -6.83
N ILE A 61 -1.93 10.27 -7.64
CA ILE A 61 -1.48 11.67 -7.63
C ILE A 61 -1.62 12.24 -6.22
N LYS A 62 -0.58 12.96 -5.75
CA LYS A 62 -0.56 13.55 -4.41
C LYS A 62 -1.75 14.49 -4.20
N PRO A 63 -2.39 14.51 -3.01
CA PRO A 63 -3.61 15.29 -2.76
C PRO A 63 -3.52 16.76 -3.23
N HIS A 64 -2.46 17.47 -2.85
CA HIS A 64 -2.27 18.89 -3.21
C HIS A 64 -2.19 19.16 -4.73
N LEU A 65 -1.76 18.19 -5.53
CA LEU A 65 -1.77 18.29 -7.00
C LEU A 65 -3.12 17.88 -7.59
N LYS A 66 -3.80 16.94 -6.92
CA LYS A 66 -5.08 16.38 -7.33
C LYS A 66 -6.22 17.40 -7.25
N ASP A 67 -6.15 18.31 -6.27
CA ASP A 67 -7.14 19.38 -6.07
C ASP A 67 -7.21 20.37 -7.25
N ASN A 68 -6.12 20.47 -8.01
CA ASN A 68 -6.04 21.29 -9.22
C ASN A 68 -6.63 20.62 -10.47
N ILE A 69 -6.95 19.32 -10.41
CA ILE A 69 -7.54 18.58 -11.53
C ILE A 69 -9.04 18.91 -11.59
N LYS A 70 -9.48 19.68 -12.59
CA LYS A 70 -10.89 20.06 -12.78
C LYS A 70 -11.64 19.22 -13.83
N ILE A 71 -10.94 18.27 -14.46
CA ILE A 71 -11.46 17.46 -15.57
C ILE A 71 -12.07 16.11 -15.14
N TRP A 72 -12.31 15.90 -13.84
CA TRP A 72 -12.91 14.65 -13.33
C TRP A 72 -14.24 14.27 -13.99
N HIS A 73 -14.99 15.27 -14.47
CA HIS A 73 -16.26 15.09 -15.17
C HIS A 73 -16.15 14.40 -16.54
N ILE A 74 -14.92 14.18 -17.05
CA ILE A 74 -14.63 13.41 -18.27
C ILE A 74 -14.74 11.89 -18.02
N ILE A 75 -14.49 11.45 -16.78
CA ILE A 75 -14.74 10.07 -16.35
C ILE A 75 -16.21 9.98 -15.97
N GLU A 76 -17.04 9.61 -16.95
CA GLU A 76 -18.50 9.59 -16.82
C GLU A 76 -18.98 8.36 -16.03
N ASP A 77 -18.42 7.18 -16.31
CA ASP A 77 -18.71 5.96 -15.56
C ASP A 77 -17.83 5.88 -14.30
N LYS A 78 -18.34 6.45 -13.21
CA LYS A 78 -17.65 6.48 -11.92
C LYS A 78 -17.58 5.10 -11.26
N ASP A 79 -18.52 4.21 -11.56
CA ASP A 79 -18.58 2.90 -10.93
C ASP A 79 -17.60 1.94 -11.59
N GLU A 80 -17.47 1.99 -12.92
CA GLU A 80 -16.37 1.33 -13.64
C GLU A 80 -15.02 1.83 -13.12
N TYR A 81 -14.83 3.15 -13.00
CA TYR A 81 -13.59 3.73 -12.49
C TYR A 81 -13.24 3.21 -11.08
N LYS A 82 -14.22 3.19 -10.16
CA LYS A 82 -14.02 2.63 -8.81
C LYS A 82 -13.71 1.13 -8.86
N CYS A 83 -14.44 0.37 -9.68
CA CYS A 83 -14.23 -1.08 -9.83
C CYS A 83 -12.79 -1.38 -10.25
N LEU A 84 -12.25 -0.64 -11.22
CA LEU A 84 -10.84 -0.75 -11.64
C LEU A 84 -9.86 -0.46 -10.49
N LEU A 85 -10.13 0.56 -9.67
CA LEU A 85 -9.29 0.87 -8.51
C LEU A 85 -9.31 -0.27 -7.47
N TYR A 86 -10.48 -0.84 -7.19
CA TYR A 86 -10.60 -1.98 -6.29
C TYR A 86 -9.83 -3.20 -6.81
N LYS A 87 -10.02 -3.57 -8.09
CA LYS A 87 -9.28 -4.67 -8.72
C LYS A 87 -7.76 -4.44 -8.65
N LYS A 88 -7.29 -3.21 -8.88
CA LYS A 88 -5.86 -2.89 -8.80
C LYS A 88 -5.32 -3.01 -7.38
N GLN A 89 -6.07 -2.52 -6.41
CA GLN A 89 -5.72 -2.63 -5.00
C GLN A 89 -5.56 -4.09 -4.59
N GLU A 90 -6.50 -4.96 -4.96
CA GLU A 90 -6.42 -6.41 -4.71
C GLU A 90 -5.19 -7.05 -5.38
N GLN A 91 -4.89 -6.69 -6.63
CA GLN A 91 -3.69 -7.18 -7.31
C GLN A 91 -2.39 -6.78 -6.60
N ILE A 92 -2.30 -5.53 -6.15
CA ILE A 92 -1.13 -5.02 -5.40
C ILE A 92 -0.98 -5.79 -4.09
N GLU A 93 -2.07 -6.01 -3.36
CA GLU A 93 -2.06 -6.75 -2.10
C GLU A 93 -1.70 -8.22 -2.28
N SER A 94 -2.26 -8.88 -3.31
CA SER A 94 -1.92 -10.26 -3.67
C SER A 94 -0.44 -10.41 -4.03
N TYR A 95 0.10 -9.48 -4.82
CA TYR A 95 1.50 -9.47 -5.19
C TYR A 95 2.42 -9.24 -3.99
N ALA A 96 2.04 -8.34 -3.08
CA ALA A 96 2.78 -8.09 -1.83
C ALA A 96 2.81 -9.35 -0.94
N LYS A 97 1.67 -10.05 -0.78
CA LYS A 97 1.59 -11.32 -0.03
C LYS A 97 2.49 -12.38 -0.65
N LYS A 98 2.38 -12.63 -1.95
CA LYS A 98 3.22 -13.63 -2.67
C LYS A 98 4.71 -13.31 -2.59
N ASN A 99 5.09 -12.04 -2.66
CA ASN A 99 6.49 -11.65 -2.53
C ASN A 99 7.03 -11.87 -1.11
N GLN A 100 6.21 -11.65 -0.09
CA GLN A 100 6.56 -11.98 1.29
C GLN A 100 6.77 -13.48 1.44
N GLU A 101 5.80 -14.31 1.00
CA GLU A 101 5.91 -15.78 1.01
C GLU A 101 7.19 -16.26 0.30
N ARG A 102 7.47 -15.75 -0.90
CA ARG A 102 8.69 -16.10 -1.66
C ARG A 102 9.99 -15.76 -0.95
N ARG A 103 10.05 -14.66 -0.20
CA ARG A 103 11.27 -14.26 0.54
C ARG A 103 11.59 -15.24 1.67
N HIS A 104 10.56 -15.71 2.35
CA HIS A 104 10.70 -16.61 3.49
C HIS A 104 10.83 -18.08 3.07
N GLN A 105 10.13 -18.52 2.03
CA GLN A 105 10.32 -19.86 1.44
C GLN A 105 11.77 -20.08 1.00
N LYS A 106 12.45 -19.07 0.45
CA LYS A 106 13.88 -19.16 0.09
C LYS A 106 14.80 -19.43 1.28
N ARG A 107 14.39 -19.10 2.51
CA ARG A 107 15.15 -19.31 3.74
C ARG A 107 14.63 -20.48 4.58
N ASP A 108 13.59 -21.16 4.09
CA ASP A 108 12.87 -22.20 4.83
C ASP A 108 12.40 -21.75 6.22
N ASP A 109 12.09 -20.44 6.37
CA ASP A 109 11.73 -19.80 7.64
C ASP A 109 10.28 -19.30 7.67
N PHE A 110 9.43 -19.84 6.78
CA PHE A 110 8.00 -19.53 6.69
C PHE A 110 7.17 -20.60 7.42
N ALA A 111 6.88 -20.37 8.70
CA ALA A 111 6.14 -21.32 9.52
C ALA A 111 4.76 -20.81 9.97
N LEU A 112 4.52 -19.49 9.96
CA LEU A 112 3.25 -18.92 10.44
C LEU A 112 2.10 -19.20 9.47
N ASN A 113 1.09 -19.95 9.92
CA ASN A 113 -0.12 -20.21 9.14
C ASN A 113 -1.28 -19.25 9.48
N ASP A 114 -2.37 -19.32 8.71
CA ASP A 114 -3.53 -18.42 8.86
C ASP A 114 -4.23 -18.54 10.24
N GLN A 115 -4.26 -19.74 10.82
CA GLN A 115 -4.84 -19.97 12.15
C GLN A 115 -3.96 -19.32 13.24
N GLU A 116 -2.65 -19.53 13.19
CA GLU A 116 -1.72 -18.91 14.12
C GLU A 116 -1.76 -17.39 13.99
N TRP A 117 -1.88 -16.86 12.78
CA TRP A 117 -2.05 -15.43 12.57
C TRP A 117 -3.32 -14.89 13.25
N GLU A 118 -4.43 -15.62 13.15
CA GLU A 118 -5.67 -15.26 13.83
C GLU A 118 -5.52 -15.26 15.36
N GLU A 119 -4.81 -16.25 15.91
CA GLU A 119 -4.48 -16.29 17.34
C GLU A 119 -3.61 -15.12 17.78
N VAL A 120 -2.61 -14.74 16.96
CA VAL A 120 -1.75 -13.58 17.22
C VAL A 120 -2.58 -12.30 17.23
N LYS A 121 -3.45 -12.06 16.23
CA LYS A 121 -4.33 -10.89 16.22
C LYS A 121 -5.23 -10.88 17.46
N ARG A 122 -5.83 -12.01 17.82
CA ARG A 122 -6.68 -12.13 19.00
C ARG A 122 -5.94 -11.79 20.29
N TYR A 123 -4.70 -12.26 20.46
CA TYR A 123 -3.86 -11.94 21.62
C TYR A 123 -3.67 -10.42 21.78
N PHE A 124 -3.43 -9.71 20.67
CA PHE A 124 -3.29 -8.25 20.66
C PHE A 124 -4.63 -7.50 20.57
N GLY A 125 -5.77 -8.19 20.69
CA GLY A 125 -7.09 -7.57 20.67
C GLY A 125 -7.45 -6.93 19.32
N TYR A 126 -6.97 -7.51 18.21
CA TYR A 126 -7.15 -7.02 16.85
C TYR A 126 -6.65 -5.58 16.65
N LYS A 127 -5.62 -5.20 17.40
CA LYS A 127 -4.99 -3.87 17.35
C LYS A 127 -3.52 -3.95 17.01
N CYS A 128 -2.99 -2.85 16.51
CA CYS A 128 -1.56 -2.65 16.33
C CYS A 128 -0.85 -2.83 17.68
N ALA A 129 0.13 -3.73 17.73
CA ALA A 129 0.91 -4.04 18.92
C ALA A 129 1.72 -2.84 19.45
N TYR A 130 1.95 -1.82 18.61
CA TYR A 130 2.67 -0.60 18.97
C TYR A 130 1.71 0.54 19.35
N CYS A 131 0.96 1.09 18.40
CA CYS A 131 0.13 2.27 18.65
C CYS A 131 -1.32 1.97 19.06
N GLY A 132 -1.76 0.71 19.08
CA GLY A 132 -3.14 0.35 19.40
C GLY A 132 -4.20 0.64 18.32
N SER A 133 -3.81 1.12 17.13
CA SER A 133 -4.74 1.35 16.02
C SER A 133 -5.47 0.08 15.58
N GLU A 134 -6.77 0.21 15.27
CA GLU A 134 -7.63 -0.84 14.70
C GLU A 134 -7.63 -0.85 13.16
N SER A 135 -6.73 -0.08 12.53
CA SER A 135 -6.57 -0.10 11.07
C SER A 135 -6.06 -1.45 10.57
N LYS A 136 -6.15 -1.67 9.24
CA LYS A 136 -5.71 -2.91 8.59
C LYS A 136 -4.32 -3.34 9.09
N LEU A 137 -4.29 -4.51 9.73
CA LEU A 137 -3.10 -5.09 10.34
C LEU A 137 -2.25 -5.80 9.29
N THR A 138 -0.94 -5.65 9.45
CA THR A 138 0.10 -6.29 8.65
C THR A 138 1.02 -7.09 9.58
N TYR A 139 1.79 -8.00 9.01
CA TYR A 139 2.84 -8.72 9.72
C TYR A 139 4.05 -7.80 9.93
N ASP A 140 4.44 -7.59 11.18
CA ASP A 140 5.74 -7.01 11.50
C ASP A 140 6.63 -8.05 12.18
N HIS A 141 7.93 -7.98 11.86
CA HIS A 141 8.94 -8.84 12.44
C HIS A 141 9.55 -8.15 13.67
N PHE A 142 9.35 -8.71 14.86
CA PHE A 142 9.98 -8.24 16.08
C PHE A 142 11.51 -8.19 15.92
N HIS A 143 12.10 -9.33 15.53
CA HIS A 143 13.46 -9.40 14.99
C HIS A 143 13.41 -9.32 13.46
N PRO A 144 13.92 -8.24 12.83
CA PRO A 144 13.76 -7.99 11.40
C PRO A 144 14.25 -9.12 10.50
N PHE A 145 13.55 -9.35 9.38
CA PHE A 145 13.93 -10.35 8.38
C PHE A 145 15.36 -10.15 7.86
N SER A 146 15.75 -8.91 7.54
CA SER A 146 17.11 -8.57 7.07
C SER A 146 18.21 -8.84 8.10
N LYS A 147 17.85 -8.99 9.39
CA LYS A 147 18.75 -9.34 10.49
C LYS A 147 18.62 -10.81 10.90
N GLY A 148 17.93 -11.62 10.11
CA GLY A 148 17.83 -13.06 10.30
C GLY A 148 16.52 -13.56 10.92
N GLY A 149 15.56 -12.70 11.25
CA GLY A 149 14.29 -13.14 11.84
C GLY A 149 13.38 -13.88 10.85
N GLY A 150 12.80 -15.00 11.29
CA GLY A 150 11.88 -15.82 10.49
C GLY A 150 10.42 -15.36 10.55
N PHE A 151 9.60 -15.89 9.64
CA PHE A 151 8.16 -15.65 9.59
C PHE A 151 7.40 -16.72 10.39
N MET A 152 7.41 -16.58 11.71
CA MET A 152 6.87 -17.55 12.65
C MET A 152 6.18 -16.89 13.83
N LYS A 153 5.32 -17.65 14.51
CA LYS A 153 4.74 -17.26 15.81
C LYS A 153 5.89 -17.01 16.79
N GLY A 154 5.78 -15.96 17.59
CA GLY A 154 6.87 -15.53 18.49
C GLY A 154 7.96 -14.67 17.84
N ASN A 155 7.87 -14.40 16.53
CA ASN A 155 8.60 -13.29 15.90
C ASN A 155 7.67 -12.31 15.17
N ILE A 156 6.52 -12.79 14.68
CA ILE A 156 5.54 -11.96 13.99
C ILE A 156 4.50 -11.38 14.96
N ILE A 157 4.27 -10.08 14.86
CA ILE A 157 3.24 -9.36 15.64
C ILE A 157 2.35 -8.51 14.73
N PRO A 158 1.12 -8.16 15.17
CA PRO A 158 0.22 -7.35 14.36
C PRO A 158 0.60 -5.88 14.42
N CYS A 159 0.74 -5.26 13.26
CA CYS A 159 1.20 -3.88 13.16
C CYS A 159 0.44 -3.13 12.06
N CYS A 160 0.04 -1.89 12.32
CA CYS A 160 -0.55 -1.04 11.28
C CYS A 160 0.52 -0.63 10.26
N ARG A 161 0.08 -0.29 9.04
CA ARG A 161 1.00 0.12 7.95
C ARG A 161 1.92 1.28 8.32
N GLN A 162 1.43 2.26 9.08
CA GLN A 162 2.22 3.42 9.49
C GLN A 162 3.37 3.03 10.42
N CYS A 163 3.08 2.24 11.46
CA CYS A 163 4.09 1.74 12.39
C CYS A 163 5.08 0.82 11.68
N ASN A 164 4.61 -0.12 10.85
CA ASN A 164 5.47 -1.05 10.12
C ASN A 164 6.43 -0.30 9.18
N SER A 165 5.91 0.67 8.42
CA SER A 165 6.73 1.53 7.55
C SER A 165 7.68 2.46 8.30
N SER A 166 7.31 2.88 9.52
CA SER A 166 8.19 3.65 10.40
C SER A 166 9.30 2.74 10.91
N LYS A 167 9.00 1.55 11.46
CA LYS A 167 9.99 0.62 12.02
C LYS A 167 11.01 0.13 11.00
N ARG A 168 10.54 -0.28 9.81
CA ARG A 168 11.36 -0.91 8.76
C ARG A 168 12.15 -2.10 9.31
N ASP A 169 13.47 -2.07 9.18
CA ASP A 169 14.43 -3.09 9.58
C ASP A 169 15.15 -2.77 10.90
N ARG A 170 14.68 -1.77 11.65
CA ARG A 170 15.20 -1.45 12.97
C ARG A 170 14.80 -2.51 13.99
N ILE A 171 15.69 -2.73 14.96
CA ILE A 171 15.41 -3.61 16.09
C ILE A 171 14.33 -2.96 16.96
N PHE A 172 13.44 -3.78 17.55
CA PHE A 172 12.32 -3.31 18.35
C PHE A 172 12.72 -2.24 19.39
N ASN A 173 13.74 -2.50 20.21
CA ASN A 173 14.17 -1.56 21.26
C ASN A 173 14.79 -0.28 20.71
N GLU A 174 15.39 -0.31 19.51
CA GLU A 174 15.96 0.89 18.86
C GLU A 174 14.86 1.80 18.33
N TRP A 175 13.77 1.21 17.81
CA TRP A 175 12.70 1.96 17.17
C TRP A 175 11.56 2.34 18.11
N TYR A 176 11.29 1.54 19.15
CA TYR A 176 10.21 1.76 20.11
C TYR A 176 10.72 2.07 21.54
N PRO A 177 11.65 3.05 21.72
CA PRO A 177 12.07 3.48 23.05
C PRO A 177 11.02 4.43 23.67
N GLU A 178 11.19 4.77 24.94
CA GLU A 178 10.30 5.67 25.70
C GLU A 178 10.13 7.05 25.06
N GLN A 179 11.14 7.53 24.32
CA GLN A 179 11.09 8.81 23.61
C GLN A 179 10.26 8.78 22.33
N ASN A 180 9.81 7.60 21.89
CA ASN A 180 8.97 7.49 20.71
C ASN A 180 7.58 8.08 21.01
N THR A 181 7.09 8.94 20.12
CA THR A 181 5.79 9.61 20.25
C THR A 181 4.60 8.66 20.39
N ILE A 182 4.72 7.42 19.90
CA ILE A 182 3.67 6.39 20.03
C ILE A 182 3.97 5.36 21.12
N TYR A 183 4.98 5.60 21.96
CA TYR A 183 5.38 4.68 23.02
C TYR A 183 4.26 4.48 24.04
N ASP A 184 4.14 3.24 24.50
CA ASP A 184 3.25 2.84 25.57
C ASP A 184 3.88 1.63 26.27
N GLU A 185 4.14 1.77 27.56
CA GLU A 185 4.83 0.76 28.35
C GLU A 185 4.04 -0.54 28.45
N SER A 186 2.71 -0.46 28.58
CA SER A 186 1.85 -1.65 28.64
C SER A 186 1.93 -2.48 27.36
N ARG A 187 2.01 -1.81 26.20
CA ARG A 187 2.17 -2.46 24.89
C ARG A 187 3.56 -3.03 24.70
N LYS A 188 4.61 -2.31 25.10
CA LYS A 188 5.97 -2.86 25.11
C LYS A 188 6.01 -4.15 25.92
N ASN A 189 5.47 -4.13 27.13
CA ASN A 189 5.45 -5.30 28.01
C ASN A 189 4.65 -6.44 27.40
N LYS A 190 3.48 -6.16 26.82
CA LYS A 190 2.66 -7.16 26.12
C LYS A 190 3.36 -7.79 24.91
N VAL A 191 4.09 -6.99 24.12
CA VAL A 191 4.93 -7.51 23.02
C VAL A 191 6.01 -8.42 23.58
N LEU A 192 6.77 -7.97 24.58
CA LEU A 192 7.86 -8.77 25.15
C LEU A 192 7.36 -10.08 25.78
N GLU A 193 6.21 -10.05 26.44
CA GLU A 193 5.53 -11.22 26.99
C GLU A 193 5.15 -12.20 25.88
N TYR A 194 4.50 -11.73 24.82
CA TYR A 194 4.15 -12.54 23.65
C TYR A 194 5.39 -13.22 23.05
N ILE A 195 6.46 -12.46 22.81
CA ILE A 195 7.70 -12.98 22.24
C ILE A 195 8.30 -14.04 23.16
N LYS A 196 8.39 -13.77 24.47
CA LYS A 196 8.93 -14.71 25.47
C LYS A 196 8.15 -16.03 25.51
N SER A 197 6.81 -15.95 25.55
CA SER A 197 5.93 -17.12 25.66
C SER A 197 5.95 -18.01 24.42
N ASN A 198 6.29 -17.47 23.25
CA ASN A 198 6.29 -18.22 21.99
C ASN A 198 7.71 -18.60 21.51
N LYS A 199 8.79 -18.10 22.16
CA LYS A 199 10.18 -18.43 21.82
C LYS A 199 10.57 -19.88 22.18
N GLN A 200 9.81 -20.53 23.06
CA GLN A 200 10.06 -21.92 23.49
C GLN A 200 9.68 -22.98 22.44
N LEU A 201 9.02 -22.61 21.34
CA LEU A 201 8.63 -23.54 20.26
C LEU A 201 9.73 -23.76 19.20
N THR A 202 10.93 -23.20 19.39
CA THR A 202 12.06 -23.26 18.42
C THR A 202 13.24 -24.13 18.85
N LEU A 203 13.07 -25.02 19.84
CA LEU A 203 14.13 -25.93 20.33
C LEU A 203 13.72 -27.43 20.33
N LEU A 204 12.87 -27.83 19.39
CA LEU A 204 12.68 -29.23 18.99
C LEU A 204 13.02 -29.37 17.51
#